data_AF-A0A6N2T635-F1
#
_entry.id   AF-A0A6N2T635-F1
#
_cell.length_a   1.000
_cell.length_b   1.000
_cell.length_c   1.000
_cell.angle_alpha   90.00
_cell.angle_beta   90.00
_cell.angle_gamma   90.00
#
_symmetry.space_group_name_H-M   'P 1'
#
loop_
_entity.id
_entity.type
_entity.pdbx_description
1 polymer ?
#
loop_
_entity_poly.entity_id
_entity_poly.type
_entity_poly.pdbx_seq_one_letter_code
_entity_poly.pdbx_strand_id
1 'polypeptide(L)'
;MKSRLQKKWNNGKMLAELKPAFFLSLTFCFMIFIYAPLELYINNVDEFWYDVYLLFPFIIKDFFLFLLFSIVGFLVVYLFGNIAYKIVLYCYFTGTVACYIQGNYMVKNLPPLDGTDVNWSLYQSQFVKSTIVWVIIAIVCLILFIVLKYDRIKKAVSYISVFLLLILVSTITVLSINNNIFEKKEYARFTKVDQFEMSTDTNFIIFLLDAVDEECFWQVWQEHPEYEDAMTDFTFYNNAMSGYAYTEHSLPLILSGEWFENKEPFIDYRNRIFKSSPFFNYLREQGYTLSNYDDEYKFEKGVMDGAFNNITYTKSSLWDRSLFNTRIIKMVGMKYAPYVLKPYCWFNVSMLKNQEMSSKDEELFSWRNDDFYKDVQEDDITYVDGKRFKLIHLMGAHVPFYFIRM
;
A
#
# COMPACT_ATOMS: atom_id res chain seq x y z
N MET A 1 -49.69 19.07 -31.73
CA MET A 1 -48.26 19.30 -32.07
C MET A 1 -47.41 18.67 -30.97
N LYS A 2 -46.82 17.49 -31.17
CA LYS A 2 -45.99 16.84 -30.12
C LYS A 2 -44.77 17.74 -29.83
N SER A 3 -44.50 18.02 -28.55
CA SER A 3 -43.35 18.84 -28.16
C SER A 3 -42.06 18.22 -28.72
N ARG A 4 -41.01 19.03 -28.96
CA ARG A 4 -39.68 18.54 -29.42
C ARG A 4 -39.17 17.36 -28.56
N LEU A 5 -39.54 17.32 -27.29
CA LEU A 5 -39.25 16.24 -26.35
C LEU A 5 -40.01 14.94 -26.70
N GLN A 6 -41.31 15.01 -26.98
CA GLN A 6 -42.11 13.85 -27.40
C GLN A 6 -41.69 13.25 -28.77
N LYS A 7 -41.06 14.02 -29.66
CA LYS A 7 -40.46 13.49 -30.91
C LYS A 7 -39.09 12.82 -30.69
N LYS A 8 -38.32 13.24 -29.69
CA LYS A 8 -37.06 12.58 -29.29
C LYS A 8 -37.30 11.30 -28.50
N TRP A 9 -38.43 11.23 -27.78
CA TRP A 9 -38.88 10.06 -27.03
C TRP A 9 -39.52 8.99 -27.94
N ASN A 10 -38.75 8.52 -28.93
CA ASN A 10 -39.01 7.23 -29.57
C ASN A 10 -37.97 6.26 -29.02
N ASN A 11 -38.38 5.40 -28.07
CA ASN A 11 -37.49 4.57 -27.26
C ASN A 11 -36.45 3.82 -28.11
N GLY A 12 -36.84 3.28 -29.27
CA GLY A 12 -35.92 2.55 -30.16
C GLY A 12 -34.85 3.43 -30.82
N LYS A 13 -35.18 4.66 -31.21
CA LYS A 13 -34.22 5.59 -31.84
C LYS A 13 -33.24 6.16 -30.82
N MET A 14 -33.72 6.47 -29.62
CA MET A 14 -32.88 6.99 -28.53
C MET A 14 -31.86 5.94 -28.06
N LEU A 15 -32.29 4.69 -27.86
CA LEU A 15 -31.40 3.59 -27.48
C LEU A 15 -30.31 3.34 -28.53
N ALA A 16 -30.66 3.40 -29.82
CA ALA A 16 -29.69 3.25 -30.90
C ALA A 16 -28.64 4.38 -30.94
N GLU A 17 -29.03 5.61 -30.59
CA GLU A 17 -28.12 6.76 -30.53
C GLU A 17 -27.23 6.72 -29.28
N LEU A 18 -27.72 6.24 -28.13
CA LEU A 18 -26.95 6.19 -26.87
C LEU A 18 -26.05 4.96 -26.74
N LYS A 19 -26.25 3.92 -27.55
CA LYS A 19 -25.46 2.67 -27.53
C LYS A 19 -23.93 2.90 -27.56
N PRO A 20 -23.37 3.79 -28.41
CA PRO A 20 -21.92 4.05 -28.43
C PRO A 20 -21.44 4.71 -27.14
N ALA A 21 -22.21 5.66 -26.60
CA ALA A 21 -21.89 6.31 -25.33
C ALA A 21 -21.92 5.34 -24.15
N PHE A 22 -22.85 4.38 -24.15
CA PHE A 22 -22.89 3.33 -23.14
C PHE A 22 -21.62 2.47 -23.14
N PHE A 23 -21.24 1.89 -24.29
CA PHE A 23 -20.04 1.05 -24.36
C PHE A 23 -18.75 1.83 -24.06
N LEU A 24 -18.68 3.07 -24.53
CA LEU A 24 -17.56 3.93 -24.24
C LEU A 24 -17.45 4.27 -22.75
N SER A 25 -18.57 4.59 -22.11
CA SER A 25 -18.64 4.84 -20.66
C SER A 25 -18.25 3.59 -19.87
N LEU A 26 -18.79 2.43 -20.25
CA LEU A 26 -18.46 1.15 -19.64
C LEU A 26 -16.96 0.85 -19.72
N THR A 27 -16.37 1.05 -20.91
CA THR A 27 -14.95 0.80 -21.16
C THR A 27 -14.06 1.75 -20.37
N PHE A 28 -14.35 3.05 -20.39
CA PHE A 28 -13.57 4.03 -19.66
C PHE A 28 -13.66 3.82 -18.14
N CYS A 29 -14.86 3.62 -17.61
CA CYS A 29 -15.06 3.39 -16.19
C CYS A 29 -14.40 2.08 -15.75
N PHE A 30 -14.49 1.02 -16.57
CA PHE A 30 -13.79 -0.23 -16.30
C PHE A 30 -12.27 -0.01 -16.28
N MET A 31 -11.73 0.72 -17.26
CA MET A 31 -10.30 1.01 -17.34
C MET A 31 -9.79 1.76 -16.10
N ILE A 32 -10.47 2.85 -15.69
CA ILE A 32 -9.99 3.73 -14.63
C ILE A 32 -10.32 3.19 -13.23
N PHE A 33 -11.48 2.56 -13.03
CA PHE A 33 -11.94 2.21 -11.69
C PHE A 33 -11.83 0.72 -11.38
N ILE A 34 -11.62 -0.18 -12.35
CA ILE A 34 -11.43 -1.60 -12.10
C ILE A 34 -10.03 -2.04 -12.54
N TYR A 35 -9.72 -1.89 -13.82
CA TYR A 35 -8.47 -2.35 -14.41
C TYR A 35 -7.26 -1.67 -13.77
N ALA A 36 -7.21 -0.34 -13.76
CA ALA A 36 -6.04 0.40 -13.29
C ALA A 36 -5.70 0.15 -11.80
N PRO A 37 -6.65 0.22 -10.85
CA PRO A 37 -6.37 -0.13 -9.46
C PRO A 37 -5.92 -1.58 -9.28
N LEU A 38 -6.56 -2.53 -9.96
CA LEU A 38 -6.19 -3.94 -9.84
C LEU A 38 -4.83 -4.20 -10.47
N GLU A 39 -4.56 -3.70 -11.66
CA GLU A 39 -3.27 -3.84 -12.32
C GLU A 39 -2.13 -3.23 -11.48
N LEU A 40 -2.37 -2.09 -10.81
CA LEU A 40 -1.43 -1.51 -9.84
C LEU A 40 -1.20 -2.42 -8.63
N TYR A 41 -2.28 -2.96 -8.05
CA TYR A 41 -2.20 -3.89 -6.92
C TYR A 41 -1.44 -5.17 -7.28
N ILE A 42 -1.81 -5.82 -8.39
CA ILE A 42 -1.28 -7.13 -8.78
C ILE A 42 0.21 -7.08 -9.05
N ASN A 43 0.68 -6.04 -9.74
CA ASN A 43 2.11 -5.90 -10.05
C ASN A 43 2.98 -5.52 -8.85
N ASN A 44 2.38 -5.19 -7.70
CA ASN A 44 3.09 -4.79 -6.49
C ASN A 44 2.46 -5.44 -5.25
N VAL A 45 2.00 -6.70 -5.39
CA VAL A 45 1.25 -7.39 -4.33
C VAL A 45 2.03 -7.42 -3.02
N ASP A 46 3.35 -7.60 -3.07
CA ASP A 46 4.23 -7.68 -1.90
C ASP A 46 4.41 -6.34 -1.19
N GLU A 47 4.22 -5.21 -1.88
CA GLU A 47 4.37 -3.87 -1.30
C GLU A 47 3.15 -3.44 -0.48
N PHE A 48 1.98 -4.01 -0.76
CA PHE A 48 0.73 -3.66 -0.08
C PHE A 48 0.46 -4.56 1.12
N TRP A 49 0.19 -3.96 2.28
CA TRP A 49 -0.18 -4.69 3.50
C TRP A 49 -1.58 -5.32 3.46
N TYR A 50 -2.41 -4.94 2.49
CA TYR A 50 -3.81 -5.37 2.39
C TYR A 50 -4.05 -6.37 1.27
N ASP A 51 -5.05 -7.22 1.44
CA ASP A 51 -5.52 -8.14 0.39
C ASP A 51 -6.45 -7.45 -0.62
N VAL A 52 -6.71 -8.10 -1.76
CA VAL A 52 -7.60 -7.56 -2.80
C VAL A 52 -9.05 -7.39 -2.32
N TYR A 53 -9.48 -8.14 -1.29
CA TYR A 53 -10.83 -8.04 -0.75
C TYR A 53 -11.06 -6.71 -0.04
N LEU A 54 -10.01 -6.09 0.52
CA LEU A 54 -10.08 -4.74 1.04
C LEU A 54 -10.33 -3.72 -0.08
N LEU A 55 -9.74 -3.94 -1.26
CA LEU A 55 -9.83 -3.05 -2.43
C LEU A 55 -11.18 -3.14 -3.16
N PHE A 56 -11.77 -4.34 -3.25
CA PHE A 56 -13.01 -4.60 -4.01
C PHE A 56 -14.17 -3.66 -3.73
N PRO A 57 -14.57 -3.39 -2.47
CA PRO A 57 -15.68 -2.49 -2.17
C PRO A 57 -15.49 -1.09 -2.76
N PHE A 58 -14.25 -0.59 -2.77
CA PHE A 58 -13.91 0.73 -3.28
C PHE A 58 -14.02 0.78 -4.80
N ILE A 59 -13.33 -0.15 -5.48
CA ILE A 59 -13.26 -0.17 -6.94
C ILE A 59 -14.63 -0.45 -7.58
N ILE A 60 -15.42 -1.35 -6.98
CA ILE A 60 -16.77 -1.70 -7.46
C ILE A 60 -17.71 -0.51 -7.28
N LYS A 61 -17.69 0.11 -6.10
CA LYS A 61 -18.51 1.28 -5.79
C LYS A 61 -18.19 2.44 -6.74
N ASP A 62 -16.92 2.76 -6.93
CA ASP A 62 -16.49 3.86 -7.80
C ASP A 62 -16.84 3.55 -9.27
N PHE A 63 -16.61 2.32 -9.73
CA PHE A 63 -16.99 1.90 -11.08
C PHE A 63 -18.48 2.13 -11.37
N PHE A 64 -19.38 1.64 -10.51
CA PHE A 64 -20.82 1.80 -10.74
C PHE A 64 -21.28 3.26 -10.59
N LEU A 65 -20.70 4.00 -9.64
CA LEU A 65 -21.00 5.41 -9.43
C LEU A 65 -20.64 6.25 -10.66
N PHE A 66 -19.41 6.13 -11.16
CA PHE A 66 -18.94 6.89 -12.32
C PHE A 66 -19.58 6.40 -13.63
N LEU A 67 -19.88 5.11 -13.76
CA LEU A 67 -20.64 4.58 -14.89
C LEU A 67 -22.04 5.20 -14.95
N LEU A 68 -22.74 5.26 -13.81
CA LEU A 68 -24.04 5.90 -13.71
C LEU A 68 -23.96 7.38 -14.08
N PHE A 69 -23.01 8.13 -13.51
CA PHE A 69 -22.82 9.54 -13.86
C PHE A 69 -22.51 9.75 -15.33
N SER A 70 -21.69 8.89 -15.94
CA SER A 70 -21.37 8.98 -17.36
C SER A 70 -22.60 8.74 -18.24
N ILE A 71 -23.38 7.68 -17.96
CA ILE A 71 -24.59 7.36 -18.72
C ILE A 71 -25.63 8.49 -18.59
N VAL A 72 -25.87 8.99 -17.37
CA VAL A 72 -26.79 10.10 -17.11
C VAL A 72 -26.30 11.37 -17.79
N GLY A 73 -24.99 11.67 -17.72
CA GLY A 73 -24.38 12.80 -18.39
C GLY A 73 -24.59 12.78 -19.91
N PHE A 74 -24.35 11.64 -20.55
CA PHE A 74 -24.61 11.47 -21.99
C PHE A 74 -26.10 11.62 -22.34
N LEU A 75 -26.99 11.09 -21.50
CA LEU A 75 -28.43 11.26 -21.69
C LEU A 75 -28.82 12.74 -21.63
N VAL A 76 -28.35 13.46 -20.62
CA VAL A 76 -28.60 14.89 -20.44
C VAL A 76 -28.10 15.69 -21.64
N VAL A 77 -26.85 15.47 -22.08
CA VAL A 77 -26.27 16.14 -23.25
C VAL A 77 -27.08 15.84 -24.53
N TYR A 78 -27.54 14.60 -24.71
CA TYR A 78 -28.39 14.22 -25.84
C TYR A 78 -29.73 14.97 -25.86
N LEU A 79 -30.31 15.24 -24.68
CA LEU A 79 -31.53 16.05 -24.56
C LEU A 79 -31.29 17.50 -25.00
N PHE A 80 -30.16 18.09 -24.64
CA PHE A 80 -29.79 19.46 -25.02
C PHE A 80 -29.50 19.65 -26.52
N GLY A 81 -28.91 18.66 -27.20
CA GLY A 81 -28.68 18.79 -28.64
C GLY A 81 -27.78 17.74 -29.27
N ASN A 82 -28.02 17.44 -30.55
CA ASN A 82 -27.24 16.44 -31.30
C ASN A 82 -25.79 16.89 -31.53
N ILE A 83 -25.55 18.20 -31.70
CA ILE A 83 -24.19 18.75 -31.87
C ILE A 83 -23.39 18.59 -30.57
N ALA A 84 -23.96 18.99 -29.44
CA ALA A 84 -23.34 18.83 -28.13
C ALA A 84 -23.02 17.36 -27.83
N TYR A 85 -23.95 16.45 -28.11
CA TYR A 85 -23.74 15.00 -27.96
C TYR A 85 -22.53 14.50 -28.77
N LYS A 86 -22.41 14.91 -30.03
CA LYS A 86 -21.28 14.52 -30.90
C LYS A 86 -19.95 15.05 -30.37
N ILE A 87 -19.90 16.29 -29.90
CA ILE A 87 -18.70 16.89 -29.33
C ILE A 87 -18.29 16.14 -28.06
N VAL A 88 -19.22 15.89 -27.15
CA VAL A 88 -18.94 15.16 -25.91
C VAL A 88 -18.51 13.71 -26.22
N LEU A 89 -19.16 13.04 -27.17
CA LEU A 89 -18.77 11.70 -27.61
C LEU A 89 -17.34 11.67 -28.16
N TYR A 90 -16.97 12.68 -28.97
CA TYR A 90 -15.61 12.84 -29.49
C TYR A 90 -14.60 13.07 -28.37
N CYS A 91 -14.84 14.03 -27.48
CA CYS A 91 -13.92 14.37 -26.40
C CYS A 91 -13.73 13.17 -25.45
N TYR A 92 -14.82 12.50 -25.09
CA TYR A 92 -14.78 11.33 -24.21
C TYR A 92 -14.03 10.17 -24.89
N PHE A 93 -14.29 9.90 -26.19
CA PHE A 93 -13.59 8.84 -26.91
C PHE A 93 -12.09 9.10 -27.01
N THR A 94 -11.73 10.34 -27.36
CA THR A 94 -10.34 10.80 -27.41
C THR A 94 -9.67 10.66 -26.05
N GLY A 95 -10.34 11.09 -24.98
CA GLY A 95 -9.86 10.94 -23.60
C GLY A 95 -9.64 9.48 -23.20
N THR A 96 -10.57 8.58 -23.54
CA THR A 96 -10.41 7.14 -23.28
C THR A 96 -9.19 6.56 -23.98
N VAL A 97 -9.00 6.85 -25.27
CA VAL A 97 -7.84 6.37 -26.03
C VAL A 97 -6.54 6.99 -25.48
N ALA A 98 -6.55 8.28 -25.16
CA ALA A 98 -5.38 8.96 -24.61
C ALA A 98 -4.99 8.43 -23.23
N CYS A 99 -5.94 8.23 -22.31
CA CYS A 99 -5.70 7.61 -21.01
C CYS A 99 -5.19 6.17 -21.17
N TYR A 100 -5.78 5.38 -22.08
CA TYR A 100 -5.30 4.03 -22.36
C TYR A 100 -3.83 4.03 -22.81
N ILE A 101 -3.48 4.91 -23.76
CA ILE A 101 -2.11 5.00 -24.27
C ILE A 101 -1.16 5.51 -23.17
N GLN A 102 -1.58 6.53 -22.43
CA GLN A 102 -0.81 7.14 -21.34
C GLN A 102 -0.47 6.11 -20.26
N GLY A 103 -1.47 5.37 -19.76
CA GLY A 103 -1.31 4.44 -18.66
C GLY A 103 -0.61 3.13 -19.02
N ASN A 104 -0.64 2.70 -20.28
CA ASN A 104 0.00 1.44 -20.70
C ASN A 104 1.37 1.63 -21.36
N TYR A 105 1.61 2.76 -22.04
CA TYR A 105 2.85 2.95 -22.81
C TYR A 105 3.70 4.13 -22.35
N MET A 106 3.14 5.10 -21.61
CA MET A 106 3.85 6.30 -21.13
C MET A 106 4.10 6.28 -19.62
N VAL A 107 4.50 5.12 -19.10
CA VAL A 107 4.78 4.89 -17.67
C VAL A 107 6.26 4.96 -17.30
N LYS A 108 7.14 5.20 -18.27
CA LYS A 108 8.57 5.38 -18.03
C LYS A 108 8.87 6.79 -17.49
N ASN A 109 9.89 6.91 -16.64
CA ASN A 109 10.34 8.18 -16.05
C ASN A 109 9.26 8.88 -15.21
N LEU A 110 8.44 8.10 -14.50
CA LEU A 110 7.64 8.66 -13.40
C LEU A 110 8.55 8.98 -12.22
N PRO A 111 8.19 9.98 -11.41
CA PRO A 111 8.86 10.17 -10.13
C PRO A 111 8.78 8.90 -9.28
N PRO A 112 9.82 8.61 -8.48
CA PRO A 112 9.76 7.50 -7.54
C PRO A 112 8.59 7.72 -6.58
N LEU A 113 7.92 6.63 -6.23
CA LEU A 113 6.89 6.60 -5.19
C LEU A 113 7.52 5.99 -3.93
N ASP A 114 8.63 6.57 -3.47
CA ASP A 114 9.35 6.14 -2.26
C ASP A 114 9.14 7.10 -1.07
N GLY A 115 8.33 8.15 -1.29
CA GLY A 115 8.03 9.17 -0.29
C GLY A 115 8.96 10.39 -0.35
N THR A 116 9.93 10.42 -1.25
CA THR A 116 10.72 11.62 -1.53
C THR A 116 9.88 12.71 -2.19
N ASP A 117 10.16 13.97 -1.85
CA ASP A 117 9.49 15.11 -2.47
C ASP A 117 9.85 15.21 -3.96
N VAL A 118 8.82 15.35 -4.79
CA VAL A 118 8.99 15.39 -6.25
C VAL A 118 9.26 16.80 -6.74
N ASN A 119 10.46 17.02 -7.28
CA ASN A 119 10.77 18.24 -8.02
C ASN A 119 10.22 18.17 -9.47
N TRP A 120 9.00 18.64 -9.66
CA TRP A 120 8.30 18.63 -10.96
C TRP A 120 9.01 19.39 -12.09
N SER A 121 9.89 20.34 -11.77
CA SER A 121 10.65 21.08 -12.77
C SER A 121 11.58 20.17 -13.60
N LEU A 122 12.06 19.07 -13.02
CA LEU A 122 12.93 18.09 -13.69
C LEU A 122 12.17 17.27 -14.74
N TYR A 123 10.84 17.29 -14.72
CA TYR A 123 9.99 16.46 -15.58
C TYR A 123 9.31 17.25 -16.71
N GLN A 124 9.71 18.49 -16.97
CA GLN A 124 9.18 19.30 -18.07
C GLN A 124 9.27 18.59 -19.43
N SER A 125 10.34 17.82 -19.67
CA SER A 125 10.46 17.03 -20.92
C SER A 125 9.36 15.98 -21.06
N GLN A 126 8.94 15.35 -19.95
CA GLN A 126 7.86 14.36 -19.95
C GLN A 126 6.50 15.03 -20.13
N PHE A 127 6.32 16.22 -19.56
CA PHE A 127 5.15 17.05 -19.79
C PHE A 127 4.94 17.36 -21.27
N VAL A 128 6.00 17.81 -21.96
CA VAL A 128 5.93 18.14 -23.39
C VAL A 128 5.63 16.88 -24.22
N LYS A 129 6.31 15.77 -23.95
CA LYS A 129 6.05 14.48 -24.64
C LYS A 129 4.60 14.01 -24.48
N SER A 130 4.09 14.00 -23.24
CA SER A 130 2.69 13.63 -22.96
C SER A 130 1.72 14.55 -23.70
N THR A 131 1.95 15.87 -23.65
CA THR A 131 1.11 16.85 -24.36
C THR A 131 1.08 16.61 -25.86
N ILE A 132 2.25 16.38 -26.49
CA ILE A 132 2.35 16.10 -27.93
C ILE A 132 1.56 14.83 -28.28
N VAL A 133 1.71 13.76 -27.50
CA VAL A 133 0.99 12.50 -27.74
C VAL A 133 -0.53 12.70 -27.65
N TRP A 134 -1.00 13.41 -26.61
CA TRP A 134 -2.41 13.73 -26.45
C TRP A 134 -2.98 14.56 -27.61
N VAL A 135 -2.21 15.55 -28.10
CA VAL A 135 -2.59 16.35 -29.27
C VAL A 135 -2.65 15.51 -30.55
N ILE A 136 -1.65 14.64 -30.79
CA ILE A 136 -1.65 13.73 -31.94
C ILE A 136 -2.89 12.82 -31.90
N ILE A 137 -3.20 12.23 -30.75
CA ILE A 137 -4.38 11.37 -30.59
C ILE A 137 -5.65 12.16 -30.88
N ALA A 138 -5.77 13.39 -30.36
CA ALA A 138 -6.92 14.25 -30.62
C ALA A 138 -7.09 14.56 -32.11
N ILE A 139 -5.99 14.88 -32.82
CA ILE A 139 -6.01 15.14 -34.26
C ILE A 139 -6.42 13.88 -35.05
N VAL A 140 -5.83 12.72 -34.74
CA VAL A 140 -6.18 11.46 -35.41
C VAL A 140 -7.65 11.12 -35.19
N CYS A 141 -8.15 11.21 -33.95
CA CYS A 141 -9.56 11.01 -33.65
C CYS A 141 -10.44 12.03 -34.39
N LEU A 142 -10.01 13.29 -34.51
CA LEU A 142 -10.78 14.33 -35.20
C LEU A 142 -10.89 14.04 -36.70
N ILE A 143 -9.78 13.66 -37.35
CA ILE A 143 -9.75 13.26 -38.76
C ILE A 143 -10.69 12.07 -38.97
N LEU A 144 -10.64 11.06 -38.10
CA LEU A 144 -11.55 9.90 -38.17
C LEU A 144 -13.01 10.33 -38.03
N PHE A 145 -13.33 11.26 -37.13
CA PHE A 145 -14.69 11.78 -36.95
C PHE A 145 -15.17 12.66 -38.11
N ILE A 146 -14.28 13.29 -38.87
CA ILE A 146 -14.63 14.08 -40.06
C ILE A 146 -14.81 13.17 -41.28
N VAL A 147 -13.89 12.23 -41.49
CA VAL A 147 -13.88 11.32 -42.66
C VAL A 147 -15.00 10.28 -42.56
N LEU A 148 -15.26 9.76 -41.36
CA LEU A 148 -16.33 8.80 -41.15
C LEU A 148 -17.65 9.55 -40.98
N LYS A 149 -18.64 9.25 -41.83
CA LYS A 149 -20.02 9.72 -41.61
C LYS A 149 -20.51 9.30 -40.22
N TYR A 150 -21.36 10.11 -39.60
CA TYR A 150 -21.83 9.91 -38.22
C TYR A 150 -22.31 8.48 -37.90
N ASP A 151 -23.04 7.82 -38.81
CA ASP A 151 -23.49 6.44 -38.58
C ASP A 151 -22.36 5.42 -38.51
N ARG A 152 -21.24 5.67 -39.22
CA ARG A 152 -20.02 4.84 -39.12
C ARG A 152 -19.25 5.15 -37.84
N ILE A 153 -19.20 6.40 -37.39
CA ILE A 153 -18.57 6.79 -36.11
C ILE A 153 -19.22 6.04 -34.95
N LYS A 154 -20.56 6.04 -34.86
CA LYS A 154 -21.30 5.34 -33.81
C LYS A 154 -20.89 3.86 -33.71
N LYS A 155 -20.79 3.20 -34.86
CA LYS A 155 -20.36 1.79 -34.94
C LYS A 155 -18.88 1.65 -34.54
N ALA A 156 -18.00 2.48 -35.07
CA ALA A 156 -16.57 2.45 -34.77
C ALA A 156 -16.29 2.64 -33.27
N VAL A 157 -16.87 3.68 -32.65
CA VAL A 157 -16.75 3.94 -31.21
C VAL A 157 -17.24 2.74 -30.40
N SER A 158 -18.38 2.17 -30.76
CA SER A 158 -18.91 0.97 -30.07
C SER A 158 -17.96 -0.22 -30.17
N TYR A 159 -17.50 -0.55 -31.39
CA TYR A 159 -16.64 -1.71 -31.62
C TYR A 159 -15.27 -1.55 -30.98
N ILE A 160 -14.65 -0.38 -31.11
CA ILE A 160 -13.36 -0.10 -30.48
C ILE A 160 -13.48 -0.14 -28.96
N SER A 161 -14.56 0.43 -28.39
CA SER A 161 -14.79 0.38 -26.94
C SER A 161 -14.95 -1.05 -26.44
N VAL A 162 -15.80 -1.86 -27.09
CA VAL A 162 -15.98 -3.27 -26.74
C VAL A 162 -14.68 -4.05 -26.89
N PHE A 163 -13.94 -3.84 -27.98
CA PHE A 163 -12.64 -4.48 -28.19
C PHE A 163 -11.63 -4.14 -27.10
N LEU A 164 -11.53 -2.85 -26.73
CA LEU A 164 -10.66 -2.39 -25.65
C LEU A 164 -11.09 -2.98 -24.31
N LEU A 165 -12.38 -3.00 -24.01
CA LEU A 165 -12.92 -3.63 -22.80
C LEU A 165 -12.54 -5.11 -22.73
N LEU A 166 -12.67 -5.85 -23.83
CA LEU A 166 -12.30 -7.27 -23.90
C LEU A 166 -10.81 -7.48 -23.64
N ILE A 167 -9.93 -6.62 -24.19
CA ILE A 167 -8.48 -6.67 -23.92
C ILE A 167 -8.20 -6.41 -22.45
N LEU A 168 -8.83 -5.39 -21.85
CA LEU A 168 -8.60 -5.05 -20.44
C LEU A 168 -9.09 -6.17 -19.51
N VAL A 169 -10.27 -6.74 -19.79
CA VAL A 169 -10.84 -7.87 -19.04
C VAL A 169 -9.97 -9.11 -19.17
N SER A 170 -9.52 -9.46 -20.38
CA SER A 170 -8.66 -10.63 -20.56
C SER A 170 -7.32 -10.45 -19.86
N THR A 171 -6.73 -9.26 -19.98
CA THR A 171 -5.44 -8.94 -19.35
C THR A 171 -5.53 -9.03 -17.84
N ILE A 172 -6.51 -8.38 -17.21
CA ILE A 172 -6.63 -8.44 -15.75
C ILE A 172 -6.98 -9.84 -15.25
N THR A 173 -7.74 -10.62 -16.01
CA THR A 173 -8.05 -12.02 -15.68
C THR A 173 -6.79 -12.88 -15.66
N VAL A 174 -5.94 -12.77 -16.69
CA VAL A 174 -4.66 -13.48 -16.76
C VAL A 174 -3.73 -13.06 -15.62
N LEU A 175 -3.61 -11.75 -15.37
CA LEU A 175 -2.80 -11.23 -14.25
C LEU A 175 -3.30 -11.73 -12.89
N SER A 176 -4.62 -11.77 -12.70
CA SER A 176 -5.24 -12.24 -11.46
C SER A 176 -4.96 -13.72 -11.18
N ILE A 177 -5.04 -14.55 -12.23
CA ILE A 177 -4.78 -16.00 -12.12
C ILE A 177 -3.30 -16.26 -11.84
N ASN A 178 -2.40 -15.58 -12.53
CA ASN A 178 -0.97 -15.84 -12.42
C ASN A 178 -0.34 -15.37 -11.10
N ASN A 179 -0.97 -14.42 -10.40
CA ASN A 179 -0.44 -13.80 -9.18
C ASN A 179 -1.24 -14.14 -7.92
N ASN A 180 -2.10 -15.17 -7.94
CA ASN A 180 -2.85 -15.66 -6.77
C ASN A 180 -3.52 -14.56 -5.92
N ILE A 181 -4.11 -13.55 -6.58
CA ILE A 181 -4.49 -12.28 -5.93
C ILE A 181 -5.57 -12.42 -4.85
N PHE A 182 -6.23 -13.58 -4.82
CA PHE A 182 -7.32 -13.94 -3.91
C PHE A 182 -6.82 -14.56 -2.60
N GLU A 183 -5.50 -14.69 -2.44
CA GLU A 183 -4.88 -15.04 -1.17
C GLU A 183 -5.15 -13.95 -0.13
N LYS A 184 -5.58 -14.37 1.05
CA LYS A 184 -5.87 -13.45 2.16
C LYS A 184 -4.57 -13.13 2.88
N LYS A 185 -4.30 -11.84 3.03
CA LYS A 185 -3.20 -11.36 3.84
C LYS A 185 -3.62 -11.33 5.29
N GLU A 186 -3.12 -12.33 6.02
CA GLU A 186 -3.20 -12.44 7.47
C GLU A 186 -1.77 -12.55 8.00
N TYR A 187 -1.48 -11.80 9.06
CA TYR A 187 -0.12 -11.69 9.58
C TYR A 187 -0.05 -12.14 11.04
N ALA A 188 0.94 -12.96 11.34
CA ALA A 188 1.45 -13.19 12.68
C ALA A 188 2.14 -11.92 13.19
N ARG A 189 1.69 -11.43 14.36
CA ARG A 189 2.26 -10.29 15.07
C ARG A 189 2.44 -10.62 16.54
N PHE A 190 3.34 -9.90 17.20
CA PHE A 190 3.64 -10.10 18.61
C PHE A 190 2.64 -9.40 19.52
N THR A 191 2.30 -10.06 20.62
CA THR A 191 1.37 -9.59 21.64
C THR A 191 2.08 -9.26 22.94
N LYS A 192 1.38 -8.61 23.86
CA LYS A 192 1.84 -8.41 25.24
C LYS A 192 1.80 -9.68 26.11
N VAL A 193 1.45 -10.84 25.54
CA VAL A 193 1.40 -12.10 26.30
C VAL A 193 2.73 -12.33 27.01
N ASP A 194 2.61 -12.62 28.30
CA ASP A 194 3.71 -12.89 29.22
C ASP A 194 4.73 -11.75 29.37
N GLN A 195 4.45 -10.50 28.95
CA GLN A 195 5.42 -9.38 28.92
C GLN A 195 6.27 -9.28 30.19
N PHE A 196 5.62 -9.27 31.36
CA PHE A 196 6.27 -9.21 32.68
C PHE A 196 6.27 -10.53 33.47
N GLU A 197 5.95 -11.66 32.81
CA GLU A 197 6.12 -12.99 33.40
C GLU A 197 7.60 -13.42 33.30
N MET A 198 8.24 -13.63 34.44
CA MET A 198 9.66 -13.95 34.57
C MET A 198 9.88 -15.35 35.19
N SER A 199 11.01 -15.97 34.87
CA SER A 199 11.44 -17.21 35.52
C SER A 199 11.81 -16.97 36.99
N THR A 200 11.47 -17.91 37.85
CA THR A 200 12.03 -18.01 39.22
C THR A 200 13.51 -18.43 39.23
N ASP A 201 14.02 -19.01 38.14
CA ASP A 201 15.37 -19.57 38.04
C ASP A 201 16.27 -18.78 37.08
N THR A 202 15.95 -18.75 35.78
CA THR A 202 16.81 -18.14 34.76
C THR A 202 16.01 -17.31 33.76
N ASN A 203 16.37 -16.03 33.65
CA ASN A 203 15.86 -15.09 32.65
C ASN A 203 17.00 -14.66 31.73
N PHE A 204 16.79 -14.74 30.42
CA PHE A 204 17.69 -14.13 29.44
C PHE A 204 16.91 -13.09 28.63
N ILE A 205 17.26 -11.83 28.83
CA ILE A 205 16.57 -10.69 28.23
C ILE A 205 17.54 -9.96 27.31
N ILE A 206 17.15 -9.77 26.06
CA ILE A 206 17.78 -8.81 25.14
C ILE A 206 16.86 -7.59 25.11
N PHE A 207 17.37 -6.46 25.59
CA PHE A 207 16.66 -5.19 25.57
C PHE A 207 17.34 -4.26 24.56
N LEU A 208 16.62 -3.95 23.47
CA LEU A 208 17.12 -3.19 22.32
C LEU A 208 16.39 -1.86 22.21
N LEU A 209 17.14 -0.77 22.25
CA LEU A 209 16.63 0.58 22.01
C LEU A 209 17.05 1.04 20.60
N ASP A 210 16.09 1.30 19.73
CA ASP A 210 16.37 1.69 18.36
C ASP A 210 17.02 3.08 18.27
N ALA A 211 17.91 3.24 17.28
CA ALA A 211 18.62 4.48 16.95
C ALA A 211 19.36 5.16 18.11
N VAL A 212 19.68 4.44 19.19
CA VAL A 212 20.49 4.98 20.29
C VAL A 212 21.97 4.89 19.94
N ASP A 213 22.61 6.05 19.93
CA ASP A 213 24.05 6.18 19.72
C ASP A 213 24.84 5.95 21.02
N GLU A 214 26.03 5.38 20.88
CA GLU A 214 26.94 5.06 21.98
C GLU A 214 27.36 6.30 22.78
N GLU A 215 27.70 7.39 22.09
CA GLU A 215 28.10 8.65 22.72
C GLU A 215 26.93 9.26 23.50
N CYS A 216 25.73 9.24 22.92
CA CYS A 216 24.51 9.70 23.59
C CYS A 216 24.20 8.90 24.87
N PHE A 217 24.27 7.56 24.81
CA PHE A 217 24.05 6.73 25.99
C PHE A 217 25.08 7.03 27.09
N TRP A 218 26.35 7.15 26.71
CA TRP A 218 27.43 7.45 27.64
C TRP A 218 27.24 8.82 28.32
N GLN A 219 26.86 9.85 27.56
CA GLN A 219 26.56 11.18 28.11
C GLN A 219 25.42 11.14 29.13
N VAL A 220 24.31 10.46 28.82
CA VAL A 220 23.18 10.34 29.75
C VAL A 220 23.61 9.64 31.03
N TRP A 221 24.39 8.56 30.96
CA TRP A 221 24.90 7.92 32.17
C TRP A 221 25.78 8.88 32.99
N GLN A 222 26.73 9.57 32.36
CA GLN A 222 27.62 10.50 33.09
C GLN A 222 26.89 11.69 33.72
N GLU A 223 25.85 12.20 33.08
CA GLU A 223 25.10 13.38 33.53
C GLU A 223 24.05 13.07 34.61
N HIS A 224 23.72 11.78 34.82
CA HIS A 224 22.70 11.32 35.76
C HIS A 224 23.27 10.37 36.83
N PRO A 225 23.90 10.91 37.90
CA PRO A 225 24.48 10.10 38.98
C PRO A 225 23.49 9.16 39.67
N GLU A 226 22.19 9.45 39.61
CA GLU A 226 21.14 8.57 40.13
C GLU A 226 21.10 7.19 39.45
N TYR A 227 21.72 7.04 38.28
CA TYR A 227 21.83 5.75 37.58
C TYR A 227 23.04 4.92 38.01
N GLU A 228 23.99 5.49 38.77
CA GLU A 228 25.23 4.81 39.17
C GLU A 228 24.94 3.49 39.90
N ASP A 229 24.02 3.51 40.87
CA ASP A 229 23.61 2.32 41.60
C ASP A 229 23.05 1.23 40.65
N ALA A 230 22.18 1.62 39.72
CA ALA A 230 21.56 0.70 38.75
C ALA A 230 22.57 0.11 37.75
N MET A 231 23.68 0.81 37.50
CA MET A 231 24.71 0.43 36.55
C MET A 231 25.93 -0.26 37.17
N THR A 232 25.93 -0.50 38.49
CA THR A 232 27.08 -1.07 39.23
C THR A 232 27.61 -2.36 38.60
N ASP A 233 26.71 -3.23 38.12
CA ASP A 233 27.05 -4.52 37.49
C ASP A 233 26.94 -4.47 35.95
N PHE A 234 26.81 -3.28 35.36
CA PHE A 234 26.69 -3.12 33.92
C PHE A 234 28.06 -3.11 33.23
N THR A 235 28.24 -3.99 32.25
CA THR A 235 29.44 -4.01 31.42
C THR A 235 29.19 -3.27 30.11
N PHE A 236 29.86 -2.13 29.94
CA PHE A 236 29.74 -1.31 28.74
C PHE A 236 30.81 -1.62 27.69
N TYR A 237 30.38 -1.78 26.44
CA TYR A 237 31.26 -2.00 25.28
C TYR A 237 31.18 -0.81 24.33
N ASN A 238 32.20 0.05 24.34
CA ASN A 238 32.30 1.26 23.52
C ASN A 238 32.96 1.04 22.15
N ASN A 239 33.00 -0.21 21.69
CA ASN A 239 33.66 -0.62 20.46
C ASN A 239 32.77 -1.52 19.60
N ALA A 240 31.45 -1.37 19.73
CA ALA A 240 30.46 -2.02 18.89
C ALA A 240 30.11 -1.13 17.68
N MET A 241 29.88 -1.75 16.53
CA MET A 241 29.46 -1.06 15.31
C MET A 241 28.31 -1.84 14.67
N SER A 242 27.31 -1.12 14.16
CA SER A 242 26.21 -1.76 13.43
C SER A 242 26.68 -2.27 12.07
N GLY A 243 26.16 -3.43 11.65
CA GLY A 243 26.43 -3.96 10.30
C GLY A 243 25.55 -3.33 9.21
N TYR A 244 24.41 -2.75 9.59
CA TYR A 244 23.44 -2.16 8.68
C TYR A 244 22.93 -0.82 9.21
N ALA A 245 22.37 -0.01 8.30
CA ALA A 245 21.82 1.31 8.62
C ALA A 245 20.33 1.30 8.98
N TYR A 246 19.66 0.14 8.87
CA TYR A 246 18.22 0.00 9.10
C TYR A 246 17.93 -1.18 10.02
N THR A 247 16.94 -1.01 10.90
CA THR A 247 16.49 -2.00 11.89
C THR A 247 16.12 -3.33 11.25
N GLU A 248 15.41 -3.25 10.11
CA GLU A 248 14.96 -4.41 9.35
C GLU A 248 16.10 -5.40 9.07
N HIS A 249 17.31 -4.92 8.78
CA HIS A 249 18.49 -5.75 8.50
C HIS A 249 19.41 -5.95 9.72
N SER A 250 19.46 -4.96 10.61
CA SER A 250 20.33 -4.99 11.80
C SER A 250 19.87 -6.05 12.79
N LEU A 251 18.57 -6.18 13.04
CA LEU A 251 18.05 -7.09 14.05
C LEU A 251 18.29 -8.59 13.67
N PRO A 252 18.05 -9.06 12.43
CA PRO A 252 18.44 -10.40 12.03
C PRO A 252 19.94 -10.66 12.17
N LEU A 253 20.80 -9.69 11.86
CA LEU A 253 22.24 -9.80 12.05
C LEU A 253 22.60 -9.95 13.53
N ILE A 254 22.04 -9.14 14.41
CA ILE A 254 22.26 -9.22 15.86
C ILE A 254 21.86 -10.60 16.40
N LEU A 255 20.74 -11.15 15.93
CA LEU A 255 20.17 -12.41 16.41
C LEU A 255 20.82 -13.68 15.82
N SER A 256 21.62 -13.55 14.75
CA SER A 256 22.17 -14.71 14.03
C SER A 256 23.68 -14.66 13.81
N GLY A 257 24.28 -13.47 13.79
CA GLY A 257 25.63 -13.24 13.27
C GLY A 257 25.77 -13.46 11.75
N GLU A 258 24.67 -13.67 11.04
CA GLU A 258 24.66 -13.96 9.61
C GLU A 258 24.40 -12.70 8.79
N TRP A 259 25.30 -12.36 7.86
CA TRP A 259 25.10 -11.24 6.95
C TRP A 259 24.08 -11.58 5.87
N PHE A 260 23.15 -10.65 5.59
CA PHE A 260 22.35 -10.68 4.38
C PHE A 260 23.21 -10.30 3.17
N GLU A 261 23.59 -11.29 2.36
CA GLU A 261 24.44 -11.13 1.17
C GLU A 261 23.64 -11.04 -0.14
N ASN A 262 22.33 -10.81 -0.07
CA ASN A 262 21.43 -10.73 -1.24
C ASN A 262 21.46 -12.00 -2.13
N LYS A 263 21.64 -13.18 -1.51
CA LYS A 263 21.64 -14.50 -2.18
C LYS A 263 20.26 -15.15 -2.23
N GLU A 264 19.32 -14.66 -1.42
CA GLU A 264 17.93 -15.08 -1.34
C GLU A 264 17.04 -13.84 -1.14
N PRO A 265 15.72 -13.93 -1.38
CA PRO A 265 14.79 -12.86 -1.01
C PRO A 265 14.93 -12.50 0.48
N PHE A 266 14.94 -11.20 0.79
CA PHE A 266 15.13 -10.72 2.16
C PHE A 266 14.10 -11.30 3.14
N ILE A 267 12.85 -11.46 2.69
CA ILE A 267 11.76 -12.06 3.47
C ILE A 267 12.10 -13.49 3.93
N ASP A 268 12.71 -14.29 3.05
CA ASP A 268 13.06 -15.69 3.32
C ASP A 268 14.21 -15.77 4.31
N TYR A 269 15.26 -14.95 4.09
CA TYR A 269 16.37 -14.78 5.03
C TYR A 269 15.87 -14.44 6.43
N ARG A 270 15.07 -13.37 6.55
CA ARG A 270 14.51 -12.90 7.82
C ARG A 270 13.67 -13.97 8.50
N ASN A 271 12.76 -14.61 7.76
CA ASN A 271 11.88 -15.65 8.30
C ASN A 271 12.70 -16.85 8.82
N ARG A 272 13.76 -17.24 8.11
CA ARG A 272 14.67 -18.31 8.53
C ARG A 272 15.45 -17.96 9.80
N ILE A 273 15.92 -16.71 9.92
CA ILE A 273 16.62 -16.25 11.13
C ILE A 273 15.70 -16.33 12.36
N PHE A 274 14.54 -15.68 12.31
CA PHE A 274 13.62 -15.67 13.46
C PHE A 274 13.06 -17.06 13.81
N LYS A 275 12.82 -17.91 12.80
CA LYS A 275 12.29 -19.24 13.04
C LYS A 275 13.34 -20.23 13.53
N SER A 276 14.54 -20.20 12.98
CA SER A 276 15.48 -21.32 13.09
C SER A 276 16.96 -20.94 13.11
N SER A 277 17.32 -19.71 13.50
CA SER A 277 18.74 -19.37 13.71
C SER A 277 19.38 -20.32 14.74
N PRO A 278 20.71 -20.56 14.66
CA PRO A 278 21.41 -21.33 15.68
C PRO A 278 21.17 -20.82 17.10
N PHE A 279 21.05 -19.50 17.26
CA PHE A 279 20.74 -18.85 18.54
C PHE A 279 19.39 -19.30 19.10
N PHE A 280 18.30 -19.17 18.32
CA PHE A 280 16.97 -19.56 18.80
C PHE A 280 16.81 -21.08 18.96
N ASN A 281 17.45 -21.87 18.10
CA ASN A 281 17.45 -23.33 18.26
C ASN A 281 18.15 -23.74 19.57
N TYR A 282 19.30 -23.14 19.87
CA TYR A 282 20.01 -23.38 21.11
C TYR A 282 19.15 -23.05 22.34
N LEU A 283 18.47 -21.90 22.34
CA LEU A 283 17.57 -21.52 23.43
C LEU A 283 16.43 -22.54 23.62
N ARG A 284 15.81 -23.01 22.53
CA ARG A 284 14.78 -24.06 22.60
C ARG A 284 15.34 -25.37 23.16
N GLU A 285 16.51 -25.80 22.70
CA GLU A 285 17.19 -27.00 23.20
C GLU A 285 17.54 -26.91 24.70
N GLN A 286 17.83 -25.71 25.19
CA GLN A 286 18.08 -25.43 26.61
C GLN A 286 16.81 -25.26 27.45
N GLY A 287 15.63 -25.41 26.85
CA GLY A 287 14.33 -25.35 27.52
C GLY A 287 13.82 -23.94 27.81
N TYR A 288 14.27 -22.93 27.06
CA TYR A 288 13.72 -21.58 27.17
C TYR A 288 12.37 -21.48 26.45
N THR A 289 11.39 -20.88 27.11
CA THR A 289 10.21 -20.31 26.43
C THR A 289 10.60 -18.97 25.83
N LEU A 290 10.39 -18.81 24.52
CA LEU A 290 10.79 -17.62 23.77
C LEU A 290 9.61 -16.67 23.57
N SER A 291 9.78 -15.42 23.98
CA SER A 291 8.87 -14.33 23.65
C SER A 291 9.62 -13.20 22.96
N ASN A 292 8.98 -12.55 21.99
CA ASN A 292 9.53 -11.41 21.28
C ASN A 292 8.54 -10.25 21.31
N TYR A 293 8.98 -9.09 21.77
CA TYR A 293 8.20 -7.88 21.92
C TYR A 293 8.75 -6.87 20.93
N ASP A 294 8.16 -6.89 19.74
CA ASP A 294 8.50 -6.08 18.58
C ASP A 294 7.20 -5.76 17.81
N ASP A 295 7.08 -4.57 17.23
CA ASP A 295 5.91 -4.21 16.43
C ASP A 295 6.21 -3.86 14.96
N GLU A 296 7.51 -3.85 14.59
CA GLU A 296 7.99 -3.60 13.24
C GLU A 296 7.76 -4.81 12.33
N TYR A 297 8.00 -6.02 12.83
CA TYR A 297 7.90 -7.23 12.03
C TYR A 297 6.47 -7.78 11.94
N LYS A 298 6.17 -8.23 10.72
CA LYS A 298 4.97 -8.99 10.38
C LYS A 298 5.37 -10.21 9.59
N PHE A 299 4.85 -11.35 10.00
CA PHE A 299 5.12 -12.63 9.35
C PHE A 299 3.84 -13.15 8.72
N GLU A 300 3.92 -13.74 7.53
CA GLU A 300 2.75 -14.39 6.96
C GLU A 300 2.24 -15.49 7.88
N LYS A 301 0.92 -15.67 7.90
CA LYS A 301 0.27 -16.72 8.67
C LYS A 301 0.92 -18.09 8.40
N GLY A 302 1.22 -18.84 9.46
CA GLY A 302 1.87 -20.15 9.35
C GLY A 302 3.40 -20.11 9.40
N VAL A 303 4.02 -18.97 9.05
CA VAL A 303 5.49 -18.89 8.97
C VAL A 303 6.14 -19.03 10.35
N MET A 304 5.58 -18.37 11.37
CA MET A 304 6.15 -18.31 12.72
C MET A 304 5.46 -19.22 13.74
N ASP A 305 4.70 -20.20 13.28
CA ASP A 305 3.96 -21.10 14.17
C ASP A 305 4.91 -21.86 15.10
N GLY A 306 4.67 -21.71 16.41
CA GLY A 306 5.50 -22.31 17.45
C GLY A 306 6.90 -21.70 17.60
N ALA A 307 7.24 -20.64 16.87
CA ALA A 307 8.55 -20.01 16.97
C ALA A 307 8.71 -19.20 18.27
N PHE A 308 7.64 -18.52 18.69
CA PHE A 308 7.53 -17.69 19.89
C PHE A 308 6.17 -17.91 20.57
N ASN A 309 6.11 -17.69 21.89
CA ASN A 309 4.91 -17.93 22.71
C ASN A 309 3.84 -16.83 22.53
N ASN A 310 4.26 -15.60 22.22
CA ASN A 310 3.41 -14.42 22.19
C ASN A 310 3.09 -13.96 20.76
N ILE A 311 2.69 -14.88 19.89
CA ILE A 311 2.25 -14.57 18.52
C ILE A 311 0.75 -14.80 18.39
N THR A 312 0.08 -13.85 17.75
CA THR A 312 -1.31 -14.01 17.29
C THR A 312 -1.46 -13.65 15.82
N TYR A 313 -2.51 -14.16 15.18
CA TYR A 313 -2.84 -13.77 13.81
C TYR A 313 -3.79 -12.59 13.81
N THR A 314 -3.37 -11.54 13.15
CA THR A 314 -4.16 -10.34 12.98
C THR A 314 -4.55 -10.19 11.53
N LYS A 315 -5.79 -9.76 11.32
CA LYS A 315 -6.21 -9.20 10.04
C LYS A 315 -6.24 -7.68 10.18
N SER A 316 -5.38 -7.01 9.41
CA SER A 316 -5.32 -5.57 9.41
C SER A 316 -6.61 -4.95 8.86
N SER A 317 -6.97 -3.78 9.38
CA SER A 317 -8.14 -3.01 8.96
C SER A 317 -7.77 -1.55 8.61
N LEU A 318 -8.74 -0.75 8.17
CA LEU A 318 -8.53 0.65 7.76
C LEU A 318 -9.11 1.62 8.79
N TRP A 319 -8.34 2.61 9.24
CA TRP A 319 -8.88 3.69 10.08
C TRP A 319 -9.67 4.74 9.29
N ASP A 320 -9.26 5.04 8.05
CA ASP A 320 -9.97 5.97 7.16
C ASP A 320 -10.15 5.39 5.76
N ARG A 321 -11.37 4.89 5.51
CA ARG A 321 -11.80 4.32 4.23
C ARG A 321 -11.88 5.36 3.11
N SER A 322 -12.26 6.60 3.40
CA SER A 322 -12.41 7.65 2.39
C SER A 322 -11.06 8.14 1.90
N LEU A 323 -10.14 8.37 2.82
CA LEU A 323 -8.77 8.73 2.51
C LEU A 323 -8.06 7.60 1.75
N PHE A 324 -8.30 6.34 2.13
CA PHE A 324 -7.76 5.18 1.41
C PHE A 324 -8.22 5.19 -0.05
N ASN A 325 -9.53 5.32 -0.28
CA ASN A 325 -10.08 5.41 -1.64
C ASN A 325 -9.48 6.55 -2.45
N THR A 326 -9.33 7.73 -1.84
CA THR A 326 -8.73 8.90 -2.47
C THR A 326 -7.29 8.63 -2.90
N ARG A 327 -6.52 7.91 -2.09
CA ARG A 327 -5.13 7.54 -2.38
C ARG A 327 -5.03 6.50 -3.51
N ILE A 328 -5.94 5.53 -3.56
CA ILE A 328 -6.03 4.58 -4.68
C ILE A 328 -6.32 5.33 -6.00
N ILE A 329 -7.28 6.26 -6.01
CA ILE A 329 -7.59 7.08 -7.20
C ILE A 329 -6.38 7.94 -7.60
N LYS A 330 -5.66 8.50 -6.62
CA LYS A 330 -4.43 9.26 -6.85
C LYS A 330 -3.34 8.40 -7.50
N MET A 331 -3.13 7.17 -7.04
CA MET A 331 -2.20 6.23 -7.67
C MET A 331 -2.60 5.91 -9.12
N VAL A 332 -3.89 5.68 -9.38
CA VAL A 332 -4.39 5.51 -10.74
C VAL A 332 -4.08 6.75 -11.59
N GLY A 333 -4.32 7.94 -11.05
CA GLY A 333 -4.01 9.21 -11.71
C GLY A 333 -2.51 9.37 -12.02
N MET A 334 -1.63 8.98 -11.10
CA MET A 334 -0.18 8.98 -11.33
C MET A 334 0.22 8.16 -12.55
N LYS A 335 -0.51 7.10 -12.88
CA LYS A 335 -0.25 6.26 -14.07
C LYS A 335 -1.00 6.75 -15.32
N TYR A 336 -2.32 6.94 -15.23
CA TYR A 336 -3.22 7.13 -16.38
C TYR A 336 -3.53 8.59 -16.75
N ALA A 337 -3.34 9.54 -15.83
CA ALA A 337 -3.63 10.94 -16.12
C ALA A 337 -2.56 11.53 -17.07
N PRO A 338 -2.92 12.54 -17.89
CA PRO A 338 -1.92 13.30 -18.63
C PRO A 338 -0.92 13.91 -17.65
N TYR A 339 0.32 14.13 -18.10
CA TYR A 339 1.41 14.53 -17.21
C TYR A 339 1.11 15.85 -16.45
N VAL A 340 0.36 16.77 -17.07
CA VAL A 340 -0.10 18.03 -16.45
C VAL A 340 -0.93 17.83 -15.18
N LEU A 341 -1.64 16.70 -15.06
CA LEU A 341 -2.49 16.42 -13.91
C LEU A 341 -1.79 15.61 -12.81
N LYS A 342 -0.63 15.01 -13.10
CA LYS A 342 0.11 14.16 -12.15
C LYS A 342 0.50 14.88 -10.84
N PRO A 343 0.86 16.18 -10.84
CA PRO A 343 1.09 16.91 -9.58
C PRO A 343 -0.09 16.86 -8.60
N TYR A 344 -1.33 16.86 -9.11
CA TYR A 344 -2.54 16.76 -8.27
C TYR A 344 -2.83 15.32 -7.83
N CYS A 345 -2.27 14.35 -8.53
CA CYS A 345 -2.38 12.93 -8.21
C CYS A 345 -1.29 12.47 -7.24
N TRP A 346 -0.25 13.26 -6.99
CA TRP A 346 0.84 12.86 -6.11
C TRP A 346 0.44 12.90 -4.64
N PHE A 347 1.01 11.97 -3.89
CA PHE A 347 1.06 11.92 -2.43
C PHE A 347 2.19 10.97 -2.02
N ASN A 348 2.66 11.10 -0.78
CA ASN A 348 3.61 10.15 -0.22
C ASN A 348 2.92 8.79 0.01
N VAL A 349 3.30 7.78 -0.78
CA VAL A 349 2.69 6.44 -0.71
C VAL A 349 3.02 5.67 0.57
N SER A 350 4.10 6.04 1.29
CA SER A 350 4.37 5.46 2.62
C SER A 350 3.22 5.70 3.59
N MET A 351 2.44 6.77 3.37
CA MET A 351 1.24 7.05 4.16
C MET A 351 0.14 5.99 4.00
N LEU A 352 0.18 5.11 2.99
CA LEU A 352 -0.73 3.95 2.90
C LEU A 352 -0.46 2.96 4.04
N LYS A 353 0.80 2.76 4.45
CA LYS A 353 1.14 1.94 5.63
C LYS A 353 0.51 2.53 6.89
N ASN A 354 0.54 3.86 7.02
CA ASN A 354 -0.09 4.55 8.15
C ASN A 354 -1.64 4.42 8.17
N GLN A 355 -2.26 3.82 7.16
CA GLN A 355 -3.70 3.51 7.16
C GLN A 355 -4.06 2.15 7.72
N GLU A 356 -3.04 1.31 7.92
CA GLU A 356 -3.18 0.03 8.55
C GLU A 356 -3.51 0.19 10.03
N MET A 357 -4.59 -0.45 10.46
CA MET A 357 -4.90 -0.67 11.87
C MET A 357 -4.70 -2.13 12.21
N SER A 358 -4.08 -2.37 13.36
CA SER A 358 -4.12 -3.66 14.04
C SER A 358 -5.55 -4.12 14.33
N SER A 359 -5.77 -5.43 14.41
CA SER A 359 -7.02 -5.99 14.92
C SER A 359 -7.27 -5.54 16.35
N LYS A 360 -8.54 -5.34 16.73
CA LYS A 360 -8.94 -4.88 18.07
C LYS A 360 -8.92 -5.98 19.14
N ASP A 361 -8.87 -7.24 18.72
CA ASP A 361 -9.28 -8.37 19.56
C ASP A 361 -8.15 -8.90 20.46
N GLU A 362 -6.90 -8.51 20.23
CA GLU A 362 -5.76 -8.83 21.11
C GLU A 362 -4.84 -7.61 21.29
N GLU A 363 -4.34 -7.42 22.51
CA GLU A 363 -3.43 -6.34 22.85
C GLU A 363 -2.05 -6.62 22.25
N LEU A 364 -1.84 -6.09 21.05
CA LEU A 364 -0.54 -6.16 20.39
C LEU A 364 0.50 -5.38 21.18
N PHE A 365 1.74 -5.86 21.10
CA PHE A 365 2.85 -5.09 21.62
C PHE A 365 3.01 -3.78 20.82
N SER A 366 3.41 -2.72 21.52
CA SER A 366 3.79 -1.42 20.93
C SER A 366 5.23 -1.14 21.34
N TRP A 367 6.11 -0.92 20.37
CA TRP A 367 7.50 -0.57 20.64
C TRP A 367 7.68 0.85 21.18
N ARG A 368 6.62 1.66 21.26
CA ARG A 368 6.73 3.05 21.69
C ARG A 368 7.17 3.13 23.14
N ASN A 369 8.11 4.03 23.41
CA ASN A 369 8.70 4.19 24.74
C ASN A 369 7.64 4.52 25.81
N ASP A 370 6.66 5.37 25.48
CA ASP A 370 5.60 5.80 26.41
C ASP A 370 4.61 4.68 26.73
N ASP A 371 4.20 3.90 25.72
CA ASP A 371 3.36 2.73 25.90
C ASP A 371 4.06 1.69 26.81
N PHE A 372 5.32 1.36 26.51
CA PHE A 372 6.07 0.39 27.32
C PHE A 372 6.38 0.90 28.73
N TYR A 373 6.74 2.18 28.88
CA TYR A 373 6.99 2.77 30.20
C TYR A 373 5.74 2.74 31.06
N LYS A 374 4.56 3.02 30.46
CA LYS A 374 3.28 2.91 31.15
C LYS A 374 3.01 1.46 31.59
N ASP A 375 3.23 0.49 30.71
CA ASP A 375 3.10 -0.93 31.03
C ASP A 375 4.00 -1.30 32.24
N VAL A 376 5.26 -0.84 32.28
CA VAL A 376 6.19 -1.05 33.41
C VAL A 376 5.68 -0.44 34.73
N GLN A 377 4.94 0.66 34.68
CA GLN A 377 4.40 1.32 35.87
C GLN A 377 3.09 0.67 36.37
N GLU A 378 2.29 0.12 35.46
CA GLU A 378 0.94 -0.38 35.75
C GLU A 378 0.89 -1.89 36.01
N ASP A 379 1.78 -2.67 35.39
CA ASP A 379 1.78 -4.12 35.48
C ASP A 379 2.80 -4.66 36.50
N ASP A 380 2.38 -5.67 37.26
CA ASP A 380 3.25 -6.37 38.20
C ASP A 380 4.11 -7.43 37.49
N ILE A 381 5.37 -7.57 37.92
CA ILE A 381 6.23 -8.69 37.53
C ILE A 381 5.73 -9.96 38.22
N THR A 382 5.34 -10.96 37.43
CA THR A 382 4.93 -12.28 37.92
C THR A 382 6.04 -13.31 37.71
N TYR A 383 5.98 -14.40 38.45
CA TYR A 383 7.01 -15.44 38.43
C TYR A 383 6.44 -16.82 38.13
N VAL A 384 7.18 -17.59 37.33
CA VAL A 384 6.82 -18.93 36.87
C VAL A 384 8.03 -19.84 36.81
N ASP A 385 7.79 -21.14 36.82
CA ASP A 385 8.83 -22.14 36.59
C ASP A 385 9.26 -22.18 35.12
N GLY A 386 10.50 -22.65 34.90
CA GLY A 386 11.10 -22.80 33.57
C GLY A 386 11.82 -21.54 33.09
N LYS A 387 12.80 -21.72 32.21
CA LYS A 387 13.67 -20.62 31.74
C LYS A 387 12.92 -19.72 30.76
N ARG A 388 13.14 -18.40 30.85
CA ARG A 388 12.45 -17.42 29.99
C ARG A 388 13.44 -16.64 29.15
N PHE A 389 13.19 -16.58 27.84
CA PHE A 389 13.88 -15.71 26.91
C PHE A 389 12.93 -14.61 26.44
N LYS A 390 13.39 -13.36 26.48
CA LYS A 390 12.65 -12.21 26.00
C LYS A 390 13.54 -11.35 25.11
N LEU A 391 13.11 -11.11 23.88
CA LEU A 391 13.62 -10.01 23.06
C LEU A 391 12.65 -8.84 23.19
N ILE A 392 13.10 -7.69 23.68
CA ILE A 392 12.29 -6.48 23.83
C ILE A 392 12.93 -5.41 22.96
N HIS A 393 12.21 -4.96 21.93
CA HIS A 393 12.66 -3.92 21.01
C HIS A 393 11.76 -2.70 21.13
N LEU A 394 12.36 -1.56 21.50
CA LEU A 394 11.67 -0.29 21.70
C LEU A 394 12.20 0.78 20.74
N MET A 395 11.34 1.76 20.47
CA MET A 395 11.57 2.90 19.58
C MET A 395 12.83 3.70 19.92
N GLY A 396 13.29 3.70 21.18
CA GLY A 396 14.54 4.34 21.57
C GLY A 396 14.57 5.82 21.18
N ALA A 397 15.60 6.24 20.43
CA ALA A 397 15.77 7.61 19.97
C ALA A 397 15.37 7.81 18.48
N HIS A 398 14.43 7.02 17.97
CA HIS A 398 14.01 7.06 16.56
C HIS A 398 13.30 8.38 16.18
N VAL A 399 13.53 8.84 14.95
CA VAL A 399 12.92 10.06 14.38
C VAL A 399 11.46 9.85 13.96
N PRO A 400 10.60 10.89 13.92
CA PRO A 400 10.86 12.26 14.35
C PRO A 400 10.80 12.41 15.88
N PHE A 401 11.72 13.22 16.45
CA PHE A 401 11.79 13.44 17.89
C PHE A 401 10.54 14.17 18.41
N TYR A 402 9.61 13.44 19.03
CA TYR A 402 8.51 14.02 19.79
C TYR A 402 8.95 14.19 21.25
N PHE A 403 9.63 15.29 21.54
CA PHE A 403 9.89 15.67 22.93
C PHE A 403 8.59 16.18 23.56
N ILE A 404 7.89 15.31 24.30
CA ILE A 404 6.89 15.76 25.26
C ILE A 404 7.70 16.39 26.41
N ARG A 405 7.62 17.71 26.57
CA ARG A 405 8.03 18.33 27.83
C ARG A 405 7.14 17.75 28.92
N MET A 406 7.69 16.86 29.75
CA MET A 406 7.11 16.55 31.05
C MET A 406 7.24 17.76 31.98
#